data_AF-A0A3E2NE49-F1
#
_entry.id   AF-A0A3E2NE49-F1
#
_cell.length_a   1.000
_cell.length_b   1.000
_cell.length_c   1.000
_cell.angle_alpha   90.00
_cell.angle_beta   90.00
_cell.angle_gamma   90.00
#
_symmetry.space_group_name_H-M   'P 1'
#
loop_
_entity.id
_entity.type
_entity.pdbx_description
1 polymer ?
#
loop_
_entity_poly.entity_id
_entity_poly.type
_entity_poly.pdbx_seq_one_letter_code
_entity_poly.pdbx_strand_id
1 'polypeptide(L)'
;MTPPGSSHPVKVYTDGNAQINTGKIDTYMRGKVELDVDAVKSRINELKNIKKTNPEIFNKNMKNELKSIEDKLHNYQRSQEMSKTLNNAGILDNAENNQMIAEELLEAAKSAKIGNTEIISYIEGSTGNIQVVSRWKILDDGTPYLATVILKPIK
;
A
#
# COMPACT_ATOMS: atom_id res chain seq x y z
N MET A 1 -7.36 -13.18 11.47
CA MET A 1 -8.39 -12.12 11.53
C MET A 1 -8.87 -11.77 10.13
N THR A 2 -10.11 -11.35 9.94
CA THR A 2 -10.63 -10.98 8.62
C THR A 2 -10.62 -9.46 8.47
N PRO A 3 -9.86 -8.88 7.52
CA PRO A 3 -9.83 -7.44 7.30
C PRO A 3 -11.21 -6.87 6.97
N PRO A 4 -11.45 -5.59 7.25
CA PRO A 4 -12.69 -4.94 6.83
C PRO A 4 -12.87 -5.02 5.31
N GLY A 5 -13.98 -5.60 4.86
CA GLY A 5 -14.28 -5.79 3.44
C GLY A 5 -13.62 -7.01 2.78
N SER A 6 -12.97 -7.88 3.56
CA SER A 6 -12.51 -9.21 3.12
C SER A 6 -13.46 -10.28 3.65
N SER A 7 -13.62 -11.38 2.90
CA SER A 7 -14.27 -12.60 3.40
C SER A 7 -13.25 -13.64 3.92
N HIS A 8 -11.95 -13.39 3.72
CA HIS A 8 -10.89 -14.34 4.05
C HIS A 8 -9.98 -13.80 5.17
N PRO A 9 -9.57 -14.65 6.11
CA PRO A 9 -8.64 -14.27 7.15
C PRO A 9 -7.26 -13.98 6.55
N VAL A 10 -6.56 -13.00 7.11
CA VAL A 10 -5.18 -12.65 6.79
C VAL A 10 -4.30 -12.77 8.03
N LYS A 11 -3.00 -12.99 7.79
CA LYS A 11 -1.96 -12.84 8.81
C LYS A 11 -1.69 -11.36 9.06
N VAL A 12 -1.41 -11.02 10.30
CA VAL A 12 -1.12 -9.65 10.72
C VAL A 12 0.07 -9.57 11.66
N TYR A 13 0.74 -8.42 11.64
CA TYR A 13 1.49 -7.91 12.78
C TYR A 13 0.53 -7.24 13.76
N THR A 14 0.70 -7.47 15.05
CA THR A 14 -0.12 -6.87 16.10
C THR A 14 0.62 -6.87 17.44
N ASP A 15 0.41 -5.81 18.22
CA ASP A 15 0.82 -5.67 19.62
C ASP A 15 -0.37 -5.90 20.58
N GLY A 16 -1.53 -6.32 20.07
CA GLY A 16 -2.79 -6.40 20.79
C GLY A 16 -3.66 -5.14 20.72
N ASN A 17 -3.11 -3.99 20.32
CA ASN A 17 -3.84 -2.72 20.22
C ASN A 17 -4.15 -2.33 18.77
N ALA A 18 -3.25 -2.63 17.83
CA ALA A 18 -3.42 -2.31 16.42
C ALA A 18 -3.06 -3.51 15.53
N GLN A 19 -3.48 -3.43 14.26
CA GLN A 19 -3.35 -4.54 13.31
C GLN A 19 -2.83 -4.06 11.95
N ILE A 20 -1.82 -4.77 11.45
CA ILE A 20 -1.21 -4.51 10.13
C ILE A 20 -1.20 -5.81 9.34
N ASN A 21 -1.86 -5.84 8.18
CA ASN A 21 -1.75 -6.99 7.27
C ASN A 21 -0.30 -7.19 6.82
N THR A 22 0.23 -8.41 6.97
CA THR A 22 1.63 -8.71 6.63
C THR A 22 1.97 -8.38 5.19
N GLY A 23 1.02 -8.56 4.26
CA GLY A 23 1.19 -8.19 2.85
C GLY A 23 1.38 -6.69 2.60
N LYS A 24 1.03 -5.80 3.55
CA LYS A 24 1.37 -4.37 3.43
C LYS A 24 2.88 -4.16 3.53
N ILE A 25 3.54 -4.86 4.44
CA ILE A 25 4.98 -4.73 4.66
C ILE A 25 5.70 -5.69 3.71
N ASP A 26 5.53 -6.98 3.93
CA ASP A 26 6.32 -8.07 3.32
C ASP A 26 6.21 -8.15 1.80
N THR A 27 5.11 -7.62 1.25
CA THR A 27 4.83 -7.60 -0.21
C THR A 27 4.80 -6.18 -0.76
N TYR A 28 3.86 -5.34 -0.31
CA TYR A 28 3.57 -4.06 -0.95
C TYR A 28 4.70 -3.04 -0.75
N MET A 29 5.17 -2.83 0.47
CA MET A 29 6.31 -1.93 0.72
C MET A 29 7.62 -2.47 0.15
N ARG A 30 7.72 -3.79 -0.04
CA ARG A 30 8.89 -4.48 -0.60
C ARG A 30 8.91 -4.64 -2.12
N GLY A 31 8.00 -3.98 -2.85
CA GLY A 31 8.05 -4.05 -4.32
C GLY A 31 7.70 -5.42 -4.90
N LYS A 32 7.08 -6.32 -4.11
CA LYS A 32 6.75 -7.69 -4.56
C LYS A 32 5.34 -7.82 -5.12
N VAL A 33 4.69 -6.69 -5.44
CA VAL A 33 3.45 -6.73 -6.23
C VAL A 33 3.80 -7.18 -7.63
N GLU A 34 3.28 -8.32 -8.05
CA GLU A 34 3.48 -8.84 -9.41
C GLU A 34 2.51 -8.20 -10.40
N LEU A 35 3.02 -7.79 -11.56
CA LEU A 35 2.22 -7.25 -12.65
C LEU A 35 2.93 -7.48 -13.98
N ASP A 36 2.21 -8.01 -14.97
CA ASP A 36 2.64 -7.94 -16.37
C ASP A 36 2.43 -6.50 -16.87
N VAL A 37 3.47 -5.69 -16.70
CA VAL A 37 3.43 -4.25 -17.00
C VAL A 37 3.15 -4.00 -18.48
N ASP A 38 3.68 -4.83 -19.37
CA ASP A 38 3.56 -4.63 -20.81
C ASP A 38 2.16 -4.99 -21.29
N ALA A 39 1.61 -6.12 -20.85
CA ALA A 39 0.22 -6.47 -21.14
C ALA A 39 -0.77 -5.43 -20.59
N VAL A 40 -0.55 -4.96 -19.36
CA VAL A 40 -1.42 -3.96 -18.73
C VAL A 40 -1.35 -2.62 -19.46
N LYS A 41 -0.15 -2.13 -19.81
CA LYS A 41 -0.02 -0.87 -20.57
C LYS A 41 -0.65 -0.99 -21.96
N SER A 42 -0.45 -2.11 -22.64
CA SER A 42 -1.08 -2.38 -23.94
C SER A 42 -2.61 -2.29 -23.85
N ARG A 43 -3.21 -2.96 -22.85
CA ARG A 43 -4.66 -2.94 -22.64
C ARG A 43 -5.20 -1.55 -22.25
N ILE A 44 -4.47 -0.79 -21.43
CA ILE A 44 -4.81 0.60 -21.11
C ILE A 44 -4.86 1.45 -22.38
N ASN A 45 -3.84 1.32 -23.25
CA ASN A 45 -3.76 2.08 -24.50
C ASN A 45 -4.90 1.72 -25.45
N GLU A 46 -5.22 0.43 -25.58
CA GLU A 46 -6.35 -0.05 -26.38
C GLU A 46 -7.68 0.56 -25.90
N LEU A 47 -7.99 0.48 -24.60
CA LEU A 47 -9.22 1.02 -24.02
C LEU A 47 -9.29 2.56 -24.15
N LYS A 48 -8.16 3.27 -23.98
CA LYS A 48 -8.09 4.72 -24.21
C LYS A 48 -8.30 5.07 -25.68
N ASN A 49 -7.79 4.26 -26.59
CA ASN A 49 -7.99 4.45 -28.03
C ASN A 49 -9.46 4.26 -28.40
N ILE A 50 -10.09 3.15 -27.97
CA ILE A 50 -11.53 2.91 -28.20
C ILE A 50 -12.36 4.07 -27.66
N LYS A 51 -12.10 4.52 -26.44
CA LYS A 51 -12.79 5.67 -25.84
C LYS A 51 -12.68 6.95 -26.67
N LYS A 52 -11.54 7.15 -27.35
CA LYS A 52 -11.25 8.33 -28.18
C LYS A 52 -11.85 8.20 -29.58
N THR A 53 -11.74 7.04 -30.21
CA THR A 53 -12.09 6.85 -31.63
C THR A 53 -13.53 6.37 -31.85
N ASN A 54 -14.05 5.55 -30.92
CA ASN A 54 -15.38 4.91 -31.02
C ASN A 54 -16.13 5.03 -29.68
N PRO A 55 -16.45 6.25 -29.22
CA PRO A 55 -17.05 6.48 -27.89
C PRO A 55 -18.39 5.78 -27.69
N GLU A 56 -19.16 5.54 -28.76
CA GLU A 56 -20.42 4.79 -28.75
C GLU A 56 -20.25 3.30 -28.39
N ILE A 57 -19.08 2.72 -28.67
CA ILE A 57 -18.74 1.33 -28.31
C ILE A 57 -18.18 1.27 -26.88
N PHE A 58 -17.65 2.38 -26.35
CA PHE A 58 -17.04 2.45 -25.03
C PHE A 58 -18.08 2.38 -23.90
N ASN A 59 -18.42 1.15 -23.52
CA ASN A 59 -19.46 0.88 -22.53
C ASN A 59 -18.97 0.92 -21.07
N LYS A 60 -19.92 0.73 -20.13
CA LYS A 60 -19.66 0.74 -18.68
C LYS A 60 -18.65 -0.33 -18.24
N ASN A 61 -18.64 -1.51 -18.88
CA ASN A 61 -17.70 -2.58 -18.53
C ASN A 61 -16.28 -2.20 -18.91
N MET A 62 -16.07 -1.64 -20.11
CA MET A 62 -14.77 -1.11 -20.54
C MET A 62 -14.28 0.03 -19.65
N LYS A 63 -15.19 0.91 -19.21
CA LYS A 63 -14.86 1.97 -18.23
C LYS A 63 -14.39 1.40 -16.90
N ASN A 64 -15.08 0.38 -16.38
CA ASN A 64 -14.72 -0.28 -15.12
C ASN A 64 -13.40 -1.05 -15.26
N GLU A 65 -13.20 -1.73 -16.38
CA GLU A 65 -11.96 -2.42 -16.71
C GLU A 65 -10.79 -1.44 -16.75
N LEU A 66 -10.91 -0.35 -17.51
CA LEU A 66 -9.88 0.69 -17.62
C LEU A 66 -9.48 1.21 -16.24
N LYS A 67 -10.46 1.57 -15.41
CA LYS A 67 -10.19 2.02 -14.03
C LYS A 67 -9.45 0.95 -13.22
N SER A 68 -9.91 -0.30 -13.27
CA SER A 68 -9.32 -1.39 -12.50
C SER A 68 -7.86 -1.66 -12.90
N ILE A 69 -7.54 -1.66 -14.20
CA ILE A 69 -6.18 -1.91 -14.67
C ILE A 69 -5.26 -0.70 -14.44
N GLU A 70 -5.78 0.53 -14.49
CA GLU A 70 -5.04 1.73 -14.09
C GLU A 70 -4.70 1.70 -12.60
N ASP A 71 -5.66 1.30 -11.74
CA ASP A 71 -5.44 1.15 -10.30
C ASP A 71 -4.38 0.07 -10.00
N LYS A 72 -4.40 -1.06 -10.71
CA LYS A 72 -3.38 -2.12 -10.59
C LYS A 72 -1.98 -1.60 -10.97
N LEU A 73 -1.86 -0.89 -12.09
CA LEU A 73 -0.59 -0.32 -12.54
C LEU A 73 -0.06 0.72 -11.53
N HIS A 74 -0.93 1.59 -11.04
CA HIS A 74 -0.57 2.58 -10.02
C HIS A 74 -0.10 1.90 -8.73
N ASN A 75 -0.79 0.86 -8.26
CA ASN A 75 -0.39 0.11 -7.08
C ASN A 75 0.95 -0.60 -7.24
N TYR A 76 1.21 -1.20 -8.41
CA TYR A 76 2.50 -1.77 -8.76
C TYR A 76 3.61 -0.71 -8.70
N GLN A 77 3.43 0.43 -9.37
CA GLN A 77 4.42 1.51 -9.39
C GLN A 77 4.73 2.03 -7.99
N ARG A 78 3.69 2.27 -7.16
CA ARG A 78 3.85 2.67 -5.76
C ARG A 78 4.63 1.65 -4.94
N SER A 79 4.36 0.36 -5.14
CA SER A 79 5.08 -0.72 -4.49
C SER A 79 6.57 -0.70 -4.84
N GLN A 80 6.92 -0.51 -6.12
CA GLN A 80 8.31 -0.38 -6.57
C GLN A 80 9.00 0.86 -5.97
N GLU A 81 8.31 2.00 -5.93
CA GLU A 81 8.83 3.24 -5.33
C GLU A 81 9.10 3.10 -3.83
N MET A 82 8.22 2.42 -3.09
CA MET A 82 8.43 2.16 -1.66
C MET A 82 9.64 1.27 -1.43
N SER A 83 9.79 0.20 -2.22
CA SER A 83 10.96 -0.68 -2.13
C SER A 83 12.25 0.07 -2.38
N LYS A 84 12.28 0.93 -3.40
CA LYS A 84 13.44 1.78 -3.69
C LYS A 84 13.73 2.73 -2.53
N THR A 85 12.70 3.32 -1.93
CA THR A 85 12.83 4.23 -0.80
C THR A 85 13.46 3.53 0.40
N LEU A 86 12.99 2.33 0.74
CA LEU A 86 13.56 1.51 1.83
C LEU A 86 15.02 1.13 1.55
N ASN A 87 15.31 0.65 0.35
CA ASN A 87 16.67 0.24 -0.04
C ASN A 87 17.65 1.41 0.00
N ASN A 88 17.23 2.60 -0.45
CA ASN A 88 18.07 3.81 -0.41
C ASN A 88 18.36 4.30 1.02
N ALA A 89 17.49 3.98 1.98
CA ALA A 89 17.71 4.24 3.40
C ALA A 89 18.51 3.11 4.09
N GLY A 90 18.89 2.05 3.37
CA GLY A 90 19.63 0.93 3.94
C GLY A 90 18.75 -0.08 4.69
N ILE A 91 17.42 0.00 4.50
CA ILE A 91 16.44 -0.90 5.12
C ILE A 91 16.13 -2.04 4.14
N LEU A 92 17.03 -3.02 4.07
CA LEU A 92 16.93 -4.17 3.16
C LEU A 92 15.72 -5.06 3.47
N ASP A 93 15.29 -5.84 2.48
CA ASP A 93 14.20 -6.81 2.60
C ASP A 93 14.65 -8.08 3.35
N ASN A 94 14.47 -8.06 4.67
CA ASN A 94 14.70 -9.19 5.56
C ASN A 94 13.70 -9.16 6.73
N ALA A 95 13.61 -10.26 7.48
CA ALA A 95 12.64 -10.42 8.56
C ALA A 95 12.82 -9.38 9.68
N GLU A 96 14.06 -9.09 10.07
CA GLU A 96 14.38 -8.12 11.13
C GLU A 96 13.91 -6.72 10.75
N ASN A 97 14.24 -6.25 9.55
CA ASN A 97 13.80 -4.95 9.06
C ASN A 97 12.29 -4.88 8.84
N ASN A 98 11.64 -5.98 8.42
CA ASN A 98 10.18 -6.02 8.31
C ASN A 98 9.51 -5.91 9.68
N GLN A 99 10.07 -6.57 10.69
CA GLN A 99 9.60 -6.49 12.06
C GLN A 99 9.78 -5.07 12.63
N MET A 100 10.95 -4.45 12.44
CA MET A 100 11.20 -3.06 12.82
C MET A 100 10.18 -2.09 12.18
N ILE A 101 9.90 -2.22 10.88
CA ILE A 101 8.87 -1.40 10.21
C ILE A 101 7.49 -1.63 10.84
N ALA A 102 7.15 -2.87 11.18
CA ALA A 102 5.87 -3.20 11.81
C ALA A 102 5.76 -2.57 13.20
N GLU A 103 6.80 -2.65 14.02
CA GLU A 103 6.86 -2.05 15.35
C GLU A 103 6.68 -0.53 15.30
N GLU A 104 7.38 0.16 14.40
CA GLU A 104 7.24 1.61 14.21
C GLU A 104 5.83 2.02 13.78
N LEU A 105 5.19 1.24 12.91
CA LEU A 105 3.81 1.48 12.51
C LEU A 105 2.82 1.20 13.66
N LEU A 106 3.03 0.13 14.43
CA LEU A 106 2.19 -0.18 15.59
C LEU A 106 2.33 0.89 16.68
N GLU A 107 3.54 1.41 16.91
CA GLU A 107 3.76 2.53 17.82
C GLU A 107 3.00 3.78 17.34
N ALA A 108 3.10 4.10 16.05
CA ALA A 108 2.35 5.22 15.46
C ALA A 108 0.83 5.05 15.62
N ALA A 109 0.34 3.80 15.56
CA ALA A 109 -1.07 3.48 15.68
C ALA A 109 -1.67 3.86 17.04
N LYS A 110 -0.87 3.98 18.11
CA LYS A 110 -1.35 4.43 19.44
C LYS A 110 -1.98 5.82 19.41
N SER A 111 -1.58 6.65 18.44
CA SER A 111 -2.16 7.99 18.23
C SER A 111 -3.37 7.98 17.29
N ALA A 112 -3.68 6.85 16.64
CA ALA A 112 -4.77 6.73 15.70
C ALA A 112 -6.11 6.56 16.42
N LYS A 113 -7.07 7.42 16.08
CA LYS A 113 -8.43 7.42 16.65
C LYS A 113 -9.43 8.03 15.67
N ILE A 114 -10.72 7.93 15.97
CA ILE A 114 -11.76 8.61 15.18
C ILE A 114 -11.46 10.11 15.14
N GLY A 115 -11.42 10.69 13.94
CA GLY A 115 -11.03 12.08 13.72
C GLY A 115 -9.52 12.33 13.61
N ASN A 116 -8.67 11.34 13.90
CA ASN A 116 -7.22 11.40 13.72
C ASN A 116 -6.69 10.06 13.18
N THR A 117 -6.83 9.83 11.89
CA THR A 117 -6.50 8.55 11.25
C THR A 117 -5.26 8.60 10.38
N GLU A 118 -4.70 9.77 10.10
CA GLU A 118 -3.44 9.93 9.37
C GLU A 118 -2.33 10.27 10.35
N ILE A 119 -1.35 9.38 10.50
CA ILE A 119 -0.24 9.54 11.43
C ILE A 119 1.07 9.63 10.64
N ILE A 120 1.86 10.65 10.96
CA ILE A 120 3.21 10.84 10.45
C ILE A 120 4.18 10.26 11.49
N SER A 121 5.01 9.33 11.06
CA SER A 121 6.12 8.77 11.84
C SER A 121 7.40 8.74 10.99
N TYR A 122 8.48 8.25 11.57
CA TYR A 122 9.80 8.24 10.97
C TYR A 122 10.46 6.89 11.21
N ILE A 123 11.15 6.37 10.21
CA ILE A 123 11.97 5.16 10.35
C ILE A 123 13.40 5.55 10.02
N GLU A 124 14.31 5.27 10.95
CA GLU A 124 15.73 5.45 10.74
C GLU A 124 16.31 4.25 10.00
N GLY A 125 17.09 4.52 8.98
CA GLY A 125 17.83 3.53 8.23
C GLY A 125 19.33 3.81 8.29
N SER A 126 20.15 2.81 8.01
CA SER A 126 21.61 2.91 8.11
C SER A 126 22.23 3.95 7.17
N THR A 127 21.52 4.34 6.11
CA THR A 127 21.99 5.34 5.13
C THR A 127 21.07 6.54 4.99
N GLY A 128 19.99 6.62 5.78
CA GLY A 128 19.08 7.77 5.77
C GLY A 128 17.74 7.50 6.44
N ASN A 129 16.97 8.57 6.63
CA ASN A 129 15.68 8.50 7.32
C ASN A 129 14.51 8.56 6.33
N ILE A 130 13.41 7.90 6.68
CA ILE A 130 12.18 7.86 5.89
C ILE A 130 11.06 8.46 6.72
N GLN A 131 10.32 9.40 6.13
CA GLN A 131 9.02 9.81 6.66
C GLN A 131 7.97 8.79 6.22
N VAL A 132 7.19 8.30 7.18
CA VAL A 132 6.09 7.37 6.97
C VAL A 132 4.79 8.10 7.20
N VAL A 133 3.92 8.11 6.19
CA VAL A 133 2.54 8.58 6.32
C VAL A 133 1.63 7.37 6.33
N SER A 134 1.13 7.01 7.51
CA SER A 134 0.23 5.87 7.72
C SER A 134 -1.21 6.36 7.86
N ARG A 135 -2.15 5.64 7.24
CA ARG A 135 -3.59 5.88 7.42
C ARG A 135 -4.27 4.66 7.99
N TRP A 136 -5.05 4.87 9.03
CA TRP A 136 -5.67 3.83 9.84
C TRP A 136 -7.18 3.88 9.67
N LYS A 137 -7.79 2.70 9.52
CA LYS A 137 -9.23 2.55 9.69
C LYS A 137 -9.48 2.12 11.14
N ILE A 138 -10.31 2.85 11.86
CA ILE A 138 -10.78 2.43 13.18
C ILE A 138 -11.90 1.42 12.95
N LEU A 139 -11.74 0.21 13.48
CA LEU A 139 -12.73 -0.85 13.41
C LEU A 139 -13.90 -0.56 14.38
N ASP A 140 -14.99 -1.30 14.24
CA ASP A 140 -16.18 -1.11 15.09
C ASP A 140 -15.90 -1.39 16.58
N ASP A 141 -14.89 -2.22 16.87
CA ASP A 141 -14.39 -2.50 18.21
C ASP A 141 -13.35 -1.48 18.72
N GLY A 142 -13.05 -0.45 17.94
CA GLY A 142 -12.07 0.60 18.26
C GLY A 142 -10.63 0.29 17.82
N THR A 143 -10.33 -0.92 17.35
CA THR A 143 -8.98 -1.32 16.94
C THR A 143 -8.52 -0.53 15.70
N PRO A 144 -7.34 0.10 15.69
CA PRO A 144 -6.76 0.66 14.48
C PRO A 144 -6.24 -0.43 13.54
N TYR A 145 -6.67 -0.39 12.28
CA TYR A 145 -6.23 -1.27 11.20
C TYR A 145 -5.54 -0.48 10.08
N LEU A 146 -4.32 -0.86 9.70
CA LEU A 146 -3.57 -0.11 8.68
C LEU A 146 -4.23 -0.22 7.29
N ALA A 147 -4.76 0.91 6.79
CA ALA A 147 -5.42 1.00 5.50
C ALA A 147 -4.43 1.30 4.37
N THR A 148 -3.62 2.35 4.52
CA THR A 148 -2.61 2.76 3.53
C THR A 148 -1.34 3.24 4.21
N VAL A 149 -0.21 3.06 3.54
CA VAL A 149 1.09 3.59 3.96
C VAL A 149 1.75 4.26 2.76
N ILE A 150 2.46 5.36 3.00
CA ILE A 150 3.27 6.05 2.00
C ILE A 150 4.64 6.33 2.63
N LEU A 151 5.70 5.98 1.90
CA LEU A 151 7.07 6.29 2.29
C LEU A 151 7.56 7.51 1.51
N LYS A 152 8.18 8.46 2.21
CA LYS A 152 8.80 9.63 1.61
C LYS A 152 10.25 9.71 2.08
N PRO A 153 11.24 9.75 1.17
CA PRO A 153 12.62 9.99 1.56
C PRO A 153 12.75 11.37 2.17
N ILE A 154 13.54 11.49 3.23
CA ILE A 154 13.93 12.77 3.82
C ILE A 154 15.24 13.16 3.16
N LYS A 155 15.27 14.37 2.59
CA LYS A 155 16.47 14.94 1.97
C LYS A 155 17.36 15.58 3.02
#